data_AF-A0A3C1KM02-F1
#
_entry.id   AF-A0A3C1KM02-F1
#
_cell.length_a   1.000
_cell.length_b   1.000
_cell.length_c   1.000
_cell.angle_alpha   90.00
_cell.angle_beta   90.00
_cell.angle_gamma   90.00
#
_symmetry.space_group_name_H-M   'P 1'
#
loop_
_entity.id
_entity.type
_entity.pdbx_description
1 polymer ?
#
loop_
_entity_poly.entity_id
_entity_poly.type
_entity_poly.pdbx_seq_one_letter_code
_entity_poly.pdbx_strand_id
1 'polypeptide(L)'
;MNFTRHLSAEQLAFALDGKRSGKGYQARCPAHDDRSPSLSITEKNGMVLFKCHAGCSQDEVLQVLKGRHLWPEEKKHAQVRNLKTKAEINAFILAHENNLKRGIPTTTKAQQTYRQYQRIKYAPFTADEVFEMHAFCLCYRADVRKGLKPSADDDAKFREYSRTVYRLGVPYEW
;
A
#
# COMPACT_ATOMS: atom_id res chain seq x y z
N MET A 1 6.69 -8.22 -1.75
CA MET A 1 7.59 -7.22 -2.37
C MET A 1 6.82 -5.91 -2.36
N ASN A 2 7.23 -4.94 -1.54
CA ASN A 2 6.50 -3.68 -1.35
C ASN A 2 6.88 -2.71 -2.48
N PHE A 3 5.91 -2.32 -3.31
CA PHE A 3 6.12 -1.26 -4.30
C PHE A 3 5.63 0.07 -3.74
N THR A 4 6.47 0.71 -2.92
CA THR A 4 6.31 2.13 -2.62
C THR A 4 6.57 2.90 -3.92
N ARG A 5 5.60 3.71 -4.37
CA ARG A 5 5.85 4.67 -5.46
C ARG A 5 6.86 5.69 -4.95
N HIS A 6 8.13 5.42 -5.15
CA HIS A 6 9.21 6.36 -4.88
C HIS A 6 9.22 7.38 -6.02
N LEU A 7 9.16 8.68 -5.69
CA LEU A 7 9.57 9.72 -6.63
C LEU A 7 11.05 9.48 -6.97
N SER A 8 11.42 9.47 -8.24
CA SER A 8 12.82 9.39 -8.65
C SER A 8 13.55 10.71 -8.36
N ALA A 9 14.89 10.70 -8.37
CA ALA A 9 15.67 11.93 -8.17
C ALA A 9 15.35 12.99 -9.22
N GLU A 10 15.06 12.56 -10.46
CA GLU A 10 14.65 13.43 -11.56
C GLU A 10 13.31 14.10 -11.31
N GLN A 11 12.30 13.32 -10.91
CA GLN A 11 10.96 13.84 -10.63
C GLN A 11 10.99 14.82 -9.45
N LEU A 12 11.75 14.51 -8.41
CA LEU A 12 11.94 15.42 -7.28
C LEU A 12 12.64 16.72 -7.71
N ALA A 13 13.69 16.63 -8.52
CA ALA A 13 14.39 17.80 -9.02
C ALA A 13 13.48 18.66 -9.89
N PHE A 14 12.73 18.06 -10.81
CA PHE A 14 11.81 18.78 -11.70
C PHE A 14 10.71 19.51 -10.92
N ALA A 15 10.16 18.89 -9.88
CA ALA A 15 9.16 19.51 -9.01
C ALA A 15 9.70 20.69 -8.17
N LEU A 16 11.03 20.84 -8.09
CA LEU A 16 11.72 21.94 -7.42
C LEU A 16 12.36 22.92 -8.43
N ASP A 17 11.94 22.88 -9.70
CA ASP A 17 12.52 23.65 -10.81
C ASP A 17 14.05 23.45 -10.97
N GLY A 18 14.50 22.25 -10.61
CA GLY A 18 15.89 21.83 -10.67
C GLY A 18 16.30 21.34 -12.07
N LYS A 19 17.61 21.22 -12.26
CA LYS A 19 18.22 20.79 -13.53
C LYS A 19 19.28 19.72 -13.31
N ARG A 20 19.57 18.95 -14.36
CA ARG A 20 20.62 17.93 -14.34
C ARG A 20 21.99 18.58 -14.10
N SER A 21 22.78 17.97 -13.23
CA SER A 21 24.15 18.41 -12.89
C SER A 21 25.03 17.17 -12.67
N GLY A 22 25.97 16.94 -13.59
CA GLY A 22 26.80 15.73 -13.59
C GLY A 22 25.96 14.44 -13.64
N LYS A 23 26.13 13.58 -12.63
CA LYS A 23 25.39 12.31 -12.48
C LYS A 23 24.09 12.44 -11.68
N GLY A 24 23.73 13.65 -11.24
CA GLY A 24 22.53 13.91 -10.45
C GLY A 24 21.82 15.18 -10.91
N TYR A 25 21.21 15.87 -9.95
CA TYR A 25 20.43 17.08 -10.17
C TYR A 25 20.78 18.14 -9.13
N GLN A 26 20.59 19.40 -9.51
CA GLN A 26 20.67 20.55 -8.61
C GLN A 26 19.36 21.33 -8.67
N ALA A 27 18.84 21.67 -7.50
CA ALA A 27 17.64 22.48 -7.33
C ALA A 27 17.86 23.56 -6.28
N ARG A 28 16.92 24.49 -6.19
CA ARG A 28 16.85 25.42 -5.06
C ARG A 28 16.33 24.67 -3.83
N CYS A 29 16.98 24.86 -2.70
CA CYS A 29 16.55 24.26 -1.45
C CYS A 29 15.20 24.85 -1.05
N PRO A 30 14.17 24.02 -0.77
CA PRO A 30 12.86 24.53 -0.38
C PRO A 30 12.80 24.99 1.09
N ALA A 31 13.82 24.70 1.90
CA ALA A 31 13.86 24.98 3.33
C ALA A 31 14.40 26.39 3.68
N HIS A 32 14.93 27.13 2.70
CA HIS A 32 15.35 28.51 2.87
C HIS A 32 15.06 29.32 1.59
N ASP A 33 15.17 30.64 1.67
CA ASP A 33 15.09 31.52 0.49
C ASP A 33 16.36 31.36 -0.37
N ASP A 34 16.33 30.39 -1.28
CA ASP A 34 17.50 29.99 -2.04
C ASP A 34 17.58 30.66 -3.41
N ARG A 35 18.52 31.60 -3.57
CA ARG A 35 18.70 32.35 -4.82
C ARG A 35 19.49 31.58 -5.88
N SER A 36 20.39 30.70 -5.44
CA SER A 36 21.26 29.87 -6.29
C SER A 36 21.09 28.41 -5.92
N PRO A 37 20.99 27.45 -6.87
CA PRO A 37 20.76 26.04 -6.55
C PRO A 37 21.76 25.47 -5.53
N SER A 38 21.32 25.26 -4.30
CA SER A 38 22.14 24.71 -3.21
C SER A 38 21.80 23.27 -2.83
N LEU A 39 20.71 22.72 -3.36
CA LEU A 39 20.25 21.37 -3.07
C LEU A 39 20.75 20.41 -4.15
N SER A 40 21.64 19.50 -3.76
CA SER A 40 22.05 18.37 -4.61
C SER A 40 21.07 17.22 -4.41
N ILE A 41 20.61 16.60 -5.50
CA ILE A 41 19.70 15.46 -5.51
C ILE A 41 20.32 14.35 -6.36
N THR A 42 20.40 13.14 -5.83
CA THR A 42 20.97 11.98 -6.53
C THR A 42 20.12 10.73 -6.26
N GLU A 43 20.24 9.74 -7.12
CA GLU A 43 19.61 8.44 -6.90
C GLU A 43 20.68 7.35 -6.80
N LYS A 44 20.59 6.50 -5.78
CA LYS A 44 21.50 5.39 -5.57
C LYS A 44 20.74 4.18 -5.04
N ASN A 45 20.87 3.04 -5.72
CA ASN A 45 20.21 1.78 -5.34
C ASN A 45 18.69 1.92 -5.13
N GLY A 46 18.02 2.72 -5.97
CA GLY A 46 16.58 2.98 -5.86
C GLY A 46 16.18 3.92 -4.72
N MET A 47 17.14 4.56 -4.05
CA MET A 47 16.88 5.58 -3.02
C MET A 47 17.26 6.96 -3.52
N VAL A 48 16.36 7.93 -3.34
CA VAL A 48 16.67 9.34 -3.54
C VAL A 48 17.43 9.89 -2.34
N LEU A 49 18.57 10.50 -2.61
CA LEU A 49 19.41 11.18 -1.64
C LEU A 49 19.41 12.67 -1.98
N PHE A 50 19.36 13.52 -0.95
CA PHE A 50 19.47 14.95 -1.12
C PHE A 50 20.37 15.56 -0.04
N LYS A 51 21.04 16.65 -0.37
CA LYS A 51 21.86 17.43 0.57
C LYS A 51 21.82 18.91 0.21
N CYS A 52 21.45 19.75 1.17
CA CYS A 52 21.64 21.19 1.04
C CYS A 52 23.09 21.56 1.40
N HIS A 53 23.75 22.30 0.52
CA HIS A 53 25.12 22.80 0.72
C HIS A 53 25.16 24.19 1.37
N ALA A 54 24.02 24.84 1.57
CA ALA A 54 23.91 26.16 2.20
C ALA A 54 23.74 26.11 3.73
N GLY A 55 23.56 24.91 4.32
CA GLY A 55 23.56 24.72 5.77
C GLY A 55 22.28 24.14 6.38
N CYS A 56 21.19 23.98 5.61
CA CYS A 56 19.99 23.31 6.13
C CYS A 56 20.30 21.88 6.57
N SER A 57 19.72 21.48 7.69
CA SER A 57 19.72 20.10 8.15
C SER A 57 18.91 19.19 7.23
N GLN A 58 19.18 17.89 7.30
CA GLN A 58 18.43 16.91 6.52
C GLN A 58 16.93 16.94 6.88
N ASP A 59 16.61 17.11 8.16
CA ASP A 59 15.23 17.10 8.66
C ASP A 59 14.45 18.33 8.22
N GLU A 60 15.05 19.53 8.22
CA GLU A 60 14.39 20.75 7.72
C GLU A 60 13.98 20.61 6.26
N VAL A 61 14.89 20.11 5.42
CA VAL A 61 14.59 19.88 4.00
C VAL A 61 13.52 18.79 3.86
N LEU A 62 13.65 17.68 4.59
CA LEU A 62 12.69 16.57 4.55
C LEU A 62 11.27 17.00 4.94
N GLN A 63 11.14 17.81 6.01
CA GLN A 63 9.84 18.28 6.49
C GLN A 63 9.15 19.14 5.44
N VAL A 64 9.86 20.05 4.78
CA VAL A 64 9.29 20.87 3.71
C VAL A 64 8.92 20.02 2.49
N LEU A 65 9.76 19.05 2.10
CA LEU A 65 9.45 18.12 1.00
C LEU A 65 8.17 17.31 1.30
N LYS A 66 8.01 16.81 2.52
CA LYS A 66 6.78 16.14 2.97
C LYS A 66 5.58 17.07 2.95
N GLY A 67 5.72 18.29 3.49
CA GLY A 67 4.65 19.31 3.48
C GLY A 67 4.21 19.74 2.08
N ARG A 68 5.09 19.60 1.07
CA ARG A 68 4.79 19.82 -0.35
C ARG A 68 4.34 18.56 -1.09
N HIS A 69 4.16 17.43 -0.41
CA HIS A 69 3.86 16.12 -0.98
C HIS A 69 4.88 15.65 -2.05
N LEU A 70 6.14 16.12 -1.96
CA LEU A 70 7.26 15.74 -2.83
C LEU A 70 8.14 14.64 -2.24
N TRP A 71 7.75 14.09 -1.09
CA TRP A 71 8.39 12.93 -0.49
C TRP A 71 7.35 11.84 -0.31
N PRO A 72 7.66 10.57 -0.65
CA PRO A 72 6.72 9.49 -0.38
C PRO A 72 6.41 9.49 1.12
N GLU A 73 5.13 9.68 1.45
CA GLU A 73 4.66 9.32 2.76
C GLU A 73 4.91 7.82 2.90
N GLU A 74 5.50 7.40 4.02
CA GLU A 74 5.37 6.01 4.42
C GLU A 74 3.86 5.76 4.47
N LYS A 75 3.32 5.02 3.49
CA LYS A 75 2.05 4.35 3.69
C LYS A 75 2.30 3.53 4.95
N LYS A 76 1.73 3.97 6.08
CA LYS A 76 1.63 3.12 7.26
C LYS A 76 0.94 1.87 6.73
N HIS A 77 1.71 0.82 6.44
CA HIS A 77 1.14 -0.51 6.29
C HIS A 77 0.27 -0.64 7.52
N ALA A 78 -1.05 -0.74 7.35
CA ALA A 78 -1.96 -0.94 8.46
C ALA A 78 -1.34 -2.06 9.29
N GLN A 79 -0.87 -1.74 10.50
CA GLN A 79 0.16 -2.54 11.14
C GLN A 79 -0.27 -4.01 11.16
N VAL A 80 0.48 -4.88 10.48
CA VAL A 80 0.28 -6.34 10.40
C VAL A 80 0.23 -6.97 11.80
N ARG A 81 0.68 -6.24 12.82
CA ARG A 81 0.71 -6.58 14.25
C ARG A 81 -0.64 -6.99 14.87
N ASN A 82 -1.77 -6.71 14.23
CA ASN A 82 -3.11 -7.06 14.73
C ASN A 82 -3.86 -8.10 13.89
N LEU A 83 -3.24 -8.66 12.84
CA LEU A 83 -3.86 -9.74 12.08
C LEU A 83 -3.73 -11.05 12.88
N LYS A 84 -4.88 -11.67 13.20
CA LYS A 84 -4.89 -12.98 13.86
C LYS A 84 -4.33 -14.04 12.94
N THR A 85 -3.42 -14.85 13.46
CA THR A 85 -2.87 -16.01 12.75
C THR A 85 -3.96 -17.04 12.46
N LYS A 86 -3.73 -17.92 11.48
CA LYS A 86 -4.66 -19.04 11.17
C LYS A 86 -4.92 -19.92 12.40
N ALA A 87 -3.92 -20.15 13.24
CA ALA A 87 -4.05 -20.90 14.48
C ALA A 87 -4.97 -20.20 15.49
N GLU A 88 -4.79 -18.89 15.71
CA GLU A 88 -5.65 -18.10 16.59
C GLU A 88 -7.10 -18.03 16.09
N ILE A 89 -7.30 -17.86 14.78
CA ILE A 89 -8.62 -17.88 14.14
C ILE A 89 -9.30 -19.23 14.36
N ASN A 90 -8.57 -20.33 14.14
CA ASN A 90 -9.08 -21.69 14.33
C ASN A 90 -9.42 -21.97 15.80
N ALA A 91 -8.56 -21.56 16.74
CA ALA A 91 -8.77 -21.72 18.17
C ALA A 91 -10.04 -20.96 18.62
N PHE A 92 -10.24 -19.74 18.12
CA PHE A 92 -11.44 -18.97 18.40
C PHE A 92 -12.71 -19.68 17.89
N ILE A 93 -12.70 -20.16 16.64
CA ILE A 93 -13.84 -20.87 16.05
C ILE A 93 -14.22 -22.10 16.86
N LEU A 94 -13.24 -22.93 17.23
CA LEU A 94 -13.48 -24.15 18.00
C LEU A 94 -14.04 -23.84 19.39
N ALA A 95 -13.47 -22.84 20.08
CA ALA A 95 -13.96 -22.42 21.39
C ALA A 95 -15.40 -21.88 21.31
N HIS A 96 -15.72 -21.10 20.28
CA HIS A 96 -17.05 -20.54 20.07
C HIS A 96 -18.07 -21.65 19.76
N GLU A 97 -17.75 -22.59 18.87
CA GLU A 97 -18.59 -23.75 18.56
C GLU A 97 -18.86 -24.61 19.80
N ASN A 98 -17.85 -24.83 20.64
CA ASN A 98 -18.02 -25.59 21.89
C ASN A 98 -18.98 -24.89 22.86
N ASN A 99 -18.90 -23.57 23.00
CA ASN A 99 -19.84 -22.81 23.82
C ASN A 99 -21.27 -22.95 23.30
N LEU A 100 -21.48 -22.83 21.98
CA LEU A 100 -22.80 -23.01 21.37
C LEU A 100 -23.34 -24.43 21.58
N LYS A 101 -22.52 -25.46 21.40
CA LYS A 101 -22.90 -26.87 21.64
C LYS A 101 -23.31 -27.13 23.09
N ARG A 102 -22.72 -26.40 24.04
CA ARG A 102 -23.02 -26.49 25.46
C ARG A 102 -24.18 -25.58 25.89
N GLY A 103 -24.81 -24.87 24.95
CA GLY A 103 -25.89 -23.91 25.25
C GLY A 103 -25.42 -22.67 26.02
N ILE A 104 -24.11 -22.39 26.03
CA ILE A 104 -23.55 -21.23 26.72
C ILE A 104 -23.79 -19.99 25.84
N PRO A 105 -24.48 -18.95 26.36
CA PRO A 105 -24.70 -17.72 25.61
C PRO A 105 -23.38 -17.05 25.22
N THR A 106 -23.27 -16.62 23.97
CA THR A 106 -22.11 -15.88 23.47
C THR A 106 -22.47 -14.41 23.25
N THR A 107 -21.49 -13.51 23.43
CA THR A 107 -21.72 -12.08 23.24
C THR A 107 -21.94 -11.73 21.76
N THR A 108 -22.64 -10.64 21.48
CA THR A 108 -22.85 -10.13 20.11
C THR A 108 -21.52 -9.90 19.38
N LYS A 109 -20.51 -9.37 20.09
CA LYS A 109 -19.16 -9.18 19.54
C LYS A 109 -18.53 -10.52 19.16
N ALA A 110 -18.63 -11.53 20.02
CA ALA A 110 -18.10 -12.87 19.73
C ALA A 110 -18.81 -13.53 18.54
N GLN A 111 -20.13 -13.36 18.40
CA GLN A 111 -20.90 -13.86 17.25
C GLN A 111 -20.51 -13.17 15.93
N GLN A 112 -20.29 -11.86 15.96
CA GLN A 112 -19.80 -11.11 14.80
C GLN A 112 -18.39 -11.58 14.38
N THR A 113 -17.48 -11.73 15.35
CA THR A 113 -16.13 -12.26 15.11
C THR A 113 -16.19 -13.69 14.58
N TYR A 114 -17.07 -14.54 15.10
CA TYR A 114 -17.28 -15.91 14.62
C TYR A 114 -17.69 -15.94 13.15
N ARG A 115 -18.69 -15.15 12.75
CA ARG A 115 -19.13 -15.05 11.34
C ARG A 115 -18.02 -14.55 10.42
N GLN A 116 -17.24 -13.57 10.88
CA GLN A 116 -16.09 -13.07 10.12
C GLN A 116 -15.04 -14.15 9.93
N TYR A 117 -14.68 -14.87 10.99
CA TYR A 117 -13.65 -15.92 10.94
C TYR A 117 -14.11 -17.15 10.17
N GLN A 118 -15.39 -17.52 10.22
CA GLN A 118 -15.95 -18.57 9.37
C GLN A 118 -15.80 -18.25 7.89
N ARG A 119 -16.00 -16.98 7.48
CA ARG A 119 -15.80 -16.55 6.09
C ARG A 119 -14.34 -16.66 5.63
N ILE A 120 -13.40 -16.59 6.57
CA ILE A 120 -11.96 -16.73 6.30
C ILE A 120 -11.56 -18.22 6.31
N LYS A 121 -11.98 -18.99 7.32
CA LYS A 121 -11.63 -20.40 7.50
C LYS A 121 -12.33 -21.33 6.50
N TYR A 122 -13.60 -21.07 6.23
CA TYR A 122 -14.44 -21.86 5.33
C TYR A 122 -14.73 -21.10 4.03
N ALA A 123 -13.83 -20.19 3.62
CA ALA A 123 -13.86 -19.66 2.28
C ALA A 123 -13.86 -20.85 1.30
N PRO A 124 -14.82 -20.92 0.35
CA PRO A 124 -14.95 -22.07 -0.55
C PRO A 124 -13.88 -22.08 -1.65
N PHE A 125 -12.81 -21.31 -1.47
CA PHE A 125 -11.76 -21.08 -2.45
C PHE A 125 -10.42 -21.51 -1.88
N THR A 126 -9.69 -22.28 -2.66
CA THR A 126 -8.29 -22.62 -2.46
C THR A 126 -7.42 -21.36 -2.54
N ALA A 127 -6.18 -21.47 -2.06
CA ALA A 127 -5.22 -20.38 -2.16
C ALA A 127 -4.94 -19.98 -3.63
N ASP A 128 -4.91 -20.96 -4.54
CA ASP A 128 -4.66 -20.76 -5.96
C ASP A 128 -5.82 -20.02 -6.63
N GLU A 129 -7.07 -20.39 -6.34
CA GLU A 129 -8.26 -19.67 -6.85
C GLU A 129 -8.26 -18.19 -6.40
N VAL A 130 -7.90 -17.93 -5.15
CA VAL A 130 -7.82 -16.55 -4.64
C VAL A 130 -6.67 -15.77 -5.31
N PHE A 131 -5.54 -16.42 -5.58
CA PHE A 131 -4.42 -15.84 -6.30
C PHE A 131 -4.81 -15.49 -7.73
N GLU A 132 -5.49 -16.38 -8.45
CA GLU A 132 -5.99 -16.15 -9.80
C GLU A 132 -6.98 -14.99 -9.84
N MET A 133 -7.92 -14.94 -8.89
CA MET A 133 -8.88 -13.83 -8.78
C MET A 133 -8.17 -12.49 -8.59
N HIS A 134 -7.17 -12.44 -7.71
CA HIS A 134 -6.40 -11.23 -7.45
C HIS A 134 -5.56 -10.81 -8.66
N ALA A 135 -4.86 -11.76 -9.29
CA ALA A 135 -4.07 -11.52 -10.49
C ALA A 135 -4.94 -10.96 -11.63
N PHE A 136 -6.11 -11.54 -11.86
CA PHE A 136 -7.09 -11.04 -12.83
C PHE A 136 -7.47 -9.58 -12.55
N CYS A 137 -7.80 -9.25 -11.30
CA CYS A 137 -8.18 -7.88 -10.93
C CYS A 137 -7.05 -6.86 -11.13
N LEU A 138 -5.79 -7.25 -10.92
CA LEU A 138 -4.63 -6.40 -11.18
C LEU A 138 -4.43 -6.15 -12.68
N CYS A 139 -4.52 -7.20 -13.51
CA CYS A 139 -4.41 -7.10 -14.97
C CYS A 139 -5.51 -6.22 -15.56
N TYR A 140 -6.78 -6.50 -15.20
CA TYR A 140 -7.93 -5.70 -15.64
C TYR A 140 -7.72 -4.21 -15.39
N ARG A 141 -7.27 -3.83 -14.18
CA ARG A 141 -7.02 -2.42 -13.82
C ARG A 141 -5.86 -1.81 -14.61
N ALA A 142 -4.80 -2.59 -14.86
CA ALA A 142 -3.66 -2.13 -15.65
C ALA A 142 -4.09 -1.81 -17.09
N ASP A 143 -4.98 -2.62 -17.66
CA ASP A 143 -5.51 -2.41 -19.00
C ASP A 143 -6.41 -1.16 -19.07
N VAL A 144 -7.32 -0.99 -18.10
CA VAL A 144 -8.11 0.25 -17.97
C VAL A 144 -7.21 1.47 -17.85
N ARG A 145 -6.11 1.41 -17.08
CA ARG A 145 -5.15 2.52 -16.94
C ARG A 145 -4.43 2.83 -18.26
N LYS A 146 -4.23 1.86 -19.13
CA LYS A 146 -3.68 2.04 -20.48
C LYS A 146 -4.71 2.57 -21.50
N GLY A 147 -5.95 2.81 -21.06
CA GLY A 147 -7.04 3.24 -21.94
C GLY A 147 -7.66 2.11 -22.76
N LEU A 148 -7.30 0.84 -22.47
CA LEU A 148 -7.99 -0.30 -23.04
C LEU A 148 -9.39 -0.39 -22.43
N LYS A 149 -10.38 -0.73 -23.26
CA LYS A 149 -11.76 -0.94 -22.83
C LYS A 149 -12.01 -2.43 -22.65
N PRO A 150 -12.15 -2.93 -21.40
CA PRO A 150 -12.44 -4.34 -21.15
C PRO A 150 -13.78 -4.78 -21.74
N SER A 151 -13.91 -6.08 -21.99
CA SER A 151 -15.18 -6.66 -22.42
C SER A 151 -16.24 -6.59 -21.30
N ALA A 152 -17.53 -6.71 -21.66
CA ALA A 152 -18.60 -6.76 -20.66
C ALA A 152 -18.46 -7.94 -19.69
N ASP A 153 -17.96 -9.08 -20.19
CA ASP A 153 -17.70 -10.28 -19.40
C ASP A 153 -16.54 -10.06 -18.41
N ASP A 154 -15.46 -9.40 -18.87
CA ASP A 154 -14.35 -9.03 -17.99
C ASP A 154 -14.78 -8.02 -16.92
N ASP A 155 -15.69 -7.10 -17.25
CA ASP A 155 -16.28 -6.14 -16.33
C ASP A 155 -17.09 -6.83 -15.22
N ALA A 156 -17.93 -7.80 -15.60
CA ALA A 156 -18.72 -8.59 -14.67
C ALA A 156 -17.81 -9.45 -13.76
N LYS A 157 -16.83 -10.13 -14.37
CA LYS A 157 -15.83 -10.95 -13.67
C LYS A 157 -15.00 -10.12 -12.69
N PHE A 158 -14.58 -8.91 -13.09
CA PHE A 158 -13.85 -8.00 -12.22
C PHE A 158 -14.67 -7.58 -10.99
N ARG A 159 -15.96 -7.25 -11.17
CA ARG A 159 -16.84 -6.88 -10.05
C ARG A 159 -17.03 -8.02 -9.06
N GLU A 160 -17.13 -9.25 -9.55
CA GLU A 160 -17.25 -10.43 -8.69
C GLU A 160 -15.94 -10.71 -7.94
N TYR A 161 -14.82 -10.82 -8.67
CA TYR A 161 -13.54 -11.18 -8.12
C TYR A 161 -13.01 -10.12 -7.15
N SER A 162 -13.18 -8.84 -7.46
CA SER A 162 -12.77 -7.75 -6.57
C SER A 162 -13.52 -7.77 -5.24
N ARG A 163 -14.83 -8.06 -5.25
CA ARG A 163 -15.62 -8.25 -4.02
C ARG A 163 -15.15 -9.47 -3.23
N THR A 164 -14.89 -10.58 -3.90
CA THR A 164 -14.44 -11.82 -3.23
C THR A 164 -13.07 -11.65 -2.59
N VAL A 165 -12.09 -11.11 -3.32
CA VAL A 165 -10.73 -10.86 -2.81
C VAL A 165 -10.75 -9.84 -1.67
N TYR A 166 -11.54 -8.76 -1.78
CA TYR A 166 -11.74 -7.79 -0.69
C TYR A 166 -12.34 -8.43 0.57
N ARG A 167 -13.40 -9.25 0.40
CA ARG A 167 -14.06 -9.96 1.51
C ARG A 167 -13.12 -10.92 2.23
N LEU A 168 -12.19 -11.54 1.51
CA LEU A 168 -11.20 -12.47 2.07
C LEU A 168 -10.02 -11.76 2.77
N GLY A 169 -10.00 -10.42 2.76
CA GLY A 169 -8.97 -9.64 3.44
C GLY A 169 -7.60 -9.75 2.77
N VAL A 170 -7.56 -10.17 1.51
CA VAL A 170 -6.34 -10.18 0.72
C VAL A 170 -5.95 -8.71 0.48
N PRO A 171 -4.76 -8.28 0.92
CA PRO A 171 -4.36 -6.88 0.80
C PRO A 171 -4.30 -6.49 -0.67
N TYR A 172 -5.21 -5.60 -1.06
CA TYR A 172 -5.15 -4.86 -2.30
C TYR A 172 -4.13 -3.74 -2.15
N GLU A 173 -3.04 -3.77 -2.92
CA GLU A 173 -2.18 -2.61 -3.07
C GLU A 173 -2.76 -1.67 -4.16
N TRP A 174 -2.86 -0.38 -3.81
CA TRP A 174 -3.41 0.71 -4.62
C TRP A 174 -2.30 1.44 -5.37
#